data_AF-A0A7S3QRI6-F1
#
_entry.id   AF-A0A7S3QRI6-F1
#
_cell.length_a   1.000
_cell.length_b   1.000
_cell.length_c   1.000
_cell.angle_alpha   90.00
_cell.angle_beta   90.00
_cell.angle_gamma   90.00
#
_symmetry.space_group_name_H-M   'P 1'
#
loop_
_entity.id
_entity.type
_entity.pdbx_description
1 polymer ?
#
loop_
_entity_poly.entity_id
_entity_poly.type
_entity_poly.pdbx_seq_one_letter_code
_entity_poly.pdbx_strand_id
1 'polypeptide(L)'
;MEQAAVEAELSQCLSEEGSKLQQCLEAMKQAGCKVGPDYFKVMTCGALRAVGGYSQQQGVILCHDQLQTPSQVASTALHELLHAYDDCRAGAGGLDWADCQAHACAEVRAAALSGDCDLQQEIWRGKVEVTRPSTWFDVHAKCVARRATLSVQLNPNCQEEGVAAKAVADVIARCMADKAPFVQPSPSE
;
A
#
# COMPACT_ATOMS: atom_id res chain seq x y z
N MET A 1 7.69 -14.39 -9.83
CA MET A 1 7.35 -15.69 -9.21
C MET A 1 6.37 -16.44 -10.12
N GLU A 2 6.26 -17.77 -10.01
CA GLU A 2 5.19 -18.50 -10.69
C GLU A 2 3.82 -18.07 -10.14
N GLN A 3 2.79 -18.02 -10.98
CA GLN A 3 1.45 -17.58 -10.60
C GLN A 3 0.90 -18.37 -9.41
N ALA A 4 0.98 -19.70 -9.45
CA ALA A 4 0.49 -20.57 -8.39
C ALA A 4 1.21 -20.33 -7.04
N ALA A 5 2.49 -19.94 -7.06
CA ALA A 5 3.22 -19.63 -5.84
C ALA A 5 2.73 -18.32 -5.20
N VAL A 6 2.40 -17.31 -6.02
CA VAL A 6 1.82 -16.04 -5.53
C VAL A 6 0.40 -16.26 -5.00
N GLU A 7 -0.40 -17.08 -5.67
CA GLU A 7 -1.75 -17.45 -5.22
C GLU A 7 -1.73 -18.22 -3.89
N ALA A 8 -0.79 -19.15 -3.72
CA ALA A 8 -0.62 -19.91 -2.48
C ALA A 8 -0.20 -18.99 -1.32
N GLU A 9 0.78 -18.12 -1.53
CA GLU A 9 1.24 -17.15 -0.53
C GLU A 9 0.12 -16.17 -0.13
N LEU A 10 -0.61 -15.64 -1.12
CA LEU A 10 -1.76 -14.77 -0.87
C LEU A 10 -2.82 -15.51 -0.03
N SER A 11 -3.15 -16.76 -0.39
CA SER A 11 -4.12 -17.58 0.33
C SER A 11 -3.70 -17.83 1.78
N GLN A 12 -2.41 -18.07 2.01
CA GLN A 12 -1.85 -18.19 3.35
C GLN A 12 -2.02 -16.88 4.13
N CYS A 13 -1.62 -15.74 3.57
CA CYS A 13 -1.74 -14.44 4.23
C CYS A 13 -3.21 -14.09 4.57
N LEU A 14 -4.15 -14.47 3.71
CA LEU A 14 -5.59 -14.23 3.90
C LEU A 14 -6.22 -15.14 4.96
N SER A 15 -5.67 -16.33 5.17
CA SER A 15 -6.18 -17.31 6.14
C SER A 15 -5.48 -17.25 7.49
N GLU A 16 -4.30 -16.64 7.57
CA GLU A 16 -3.56 -16.44 8.82
C GLU A 16 -4.31 -15.48 9.76
N GLU A 17 -4.70 -16.00 10.93
CA GLU A 17 -5.41 -15.23 11.94
C GLU A 17 -4.55 -14.09 12.50
N GLY A 18 -5.10 -12.88 12.50
CA GLY A 18 -4.40 -11.69 12.95
C GLY A 18 -3.44 -11.11 11.91
N SER A 19 -3.36 -11.65 10.69
CA SER A 19 -2.58 -11.00 9.63
C SER A 19 -3.16 -9.62 9.32
N LYS A 20 -2.31 -8.66 8.92
CA LYS A 20 -2.77 -7.32 8.53
C LYS A 20 -3.73 -7.37 7.33
N LEU A 21 -3.54 -8.31 6.40
CA LEU A 21 -4.46 -8.52 5.28
C LEU A 21 -5.85 -8.93 5.76
N GLN A 22 -5.91 -9.91 6.67
CA GLN A 22 -7.17 -10.35 7.25
C GLN A 22 -7.86 -9.21 8.04
N GLN A 23 -7.11 -8.49 8.88
CA GLN A 23 -7.63 -7.34 9.65
C GLN A 23 -8.22 -6.25 8.73
N CYS A 24 -7.51 -5.92 7.64
CA CYS A 24 -7.96 -4.90 6.69
C CYS A 24 -9.24 -5.35 5.96
N LEU A 25 -9.29 -6.59 5.49
CA LEU A 25 -10.49 -7.14 4.85
C LEU A 25 -11.70 -7.16 5.78
N GLU A 26 -11.49 -7.51 7.05
CA GLU A 26 -12.56 -7.51 8.04
C GLU A 26 -13.07 -6.08 8.30
N ALA A 27 -12.17 -5.12 8.47
CA ALA A 27 -12.55 -3.71 8.60
C ALA A 27 -13.29 -3.18 7.37
N MET A 28 -12.90 -3.60 6.16
CA MET A 28 -13.63 -3.27 4.94
C MET A 28 -15.04 -3.86 4.94
N LYS A 29 -15.22 -5.13 5.33
CA LYS A 29 -16.55 -5.75 5.44
C LYS A 29 -17.43 -5.01 6.45
N GLN A 30 -16.88 -4.66 7.61
CA GLN A 30 -17.61 -3.92 8.66
C GLN A 30 -18.00 -2.49 8.22
N ALA A 31 -17.15 -1.84 7.41
CA ALA A 31 -17.44 -0.55 6.82
C ALA A 31 -18.45 -0.61 5.65
N GLY A 32 -18.92 -1.80 5.26
CA GLY A 32 -19.86 -1.98 4.14
C GLY A 32 -19.20 -1.88 2.76
N CYS A 33 -17.87 -2.05 2.69
CA CYS A 33 -17.16 -2.07 1.42
C CYS A 33 -17.55 -3.29 0.59
N LYS A 34 -17.63 -3.12 -0.73
CA LYS A 34 -17.93 -4.20 -1.67
C LYS A 34 -16.68 -5.06 -1.90
N VAL A 35 -16.50 -6.08 -1.07
CA VAL A 35 -15.44 -7.08 -1.22
C VAL A 35 -16.09 -8.40 -1.63
N GLY A 36 -15.75 -8.90 -2.83
CA GLY A 36 -16.30 -10.13 -3.40
C GLY A 36 -15.36 -11.34 -3.30
N PRO A 37 -15.79 -12.53 -3.75
CA PRO A 37 -14.96 -13.74 -3.78
C PRO A 37 -13.72 -13.60 -4.69
N ASP A 38 -13.82 -12.84 -5.79
CA ASP A 38 -12.74 -12.61 -6.76
C ASP A 38 -12.07 -11.23 -6.58
N TYR A 39 -11.99 -10.75 -5.34
CA TYR A 39 -11.47 -9.41 -5.06
C TYR A 39 -9.97 -9.28 -5.30
N PHE A 40 -9.23 -10.39 -5.20
CA PHE A 40 -7.81 -10.46 -5.50
C PHE A 40 -7.60 -11.22 -6.80
N LYS A 41 -6.77 -10.67 -7.68
CA LYS A 41 -6.45 -11.27 -8.98
C LYS A 41 -4.95 -11.37 -9.13
N VAL A 42 -4.47 -12.57 -9.41
CA VAL A 42 -3.07 -12.80 -9.75
C VAL A 42 -2.98 -12.97 -11.27
N MET A 43 -2.19 -12.13 -11.94
CA MET A 43 -2.08 -12.14 -13.40
C MET A 43 -0.70 -11.68 -13.88
N THR A 44 -0.42 -11.89 -15.17
CA THR A 44 0.76 -11.32 -15.84
C THR A 44 0.49 -9.86 -16.19
N CYS A 45 1.35 -8.95 -15.74
CA CYS A 45 1.24 -7.52 -16.08
C CYS A 45 2.22 -7.07 -17.17
N GLY A 46 3.20 -7.91 -17.51
CA GLY A 46 4.06 -7.71 -18.67
C GLY A 46 4.89 -6.42 -18.58
N ALA A 47 4.83 -5.59 -19.63
CA ALA A 47 5.69 -4.42 -19.77
C ALA A 47 5.38 -3.27 -18.78
N LEU A 48 4.25 -3.33 -18.05
CA LEU A 48 3.84 -2.29 -17.10
C LEU A 48 4.79 -2.15 -15.91
N ARG A 49 5.63 -3.16 -15.61
CA ARG A 49 6.63 -3.19 -14.51
C ARG A 49 6.07 -2.77 -13.14
N ALA A 50 4.77 -2.83 -12.94
CA ALA A 50 4.10 -2.63 -11.66
C ALA A 50 4.01 -3.98 -10.92
N VAL A 51 4.19 -3.98 -9.61
CA VAL A 51 4.06 -5.20 -8.78
C VAL A 51 2.61 -5.54 -8.45
N GLY A 52 1.72 -4.55 -8.52
CA GLY A 52 0.29 -4.68 -8.28
C GLY A 52 -0.46 -3.40 -8.66
N GLY A 53 -1.75 -3.37 -8.36
CA GLY A 53 -2.60 -2.20 -8.51
C GLY A 53 -3.99 -2.40 -7.94
N TYR A 54 -4.70 -1.31 -7.70
CA TYR A 54 -6.09 -1.29 -7.28
C TYR A 54 -6.98 -0.56 -8.29
N SER A 55 -8.20 -1.06 -8.50
CA SER A 55 -9.28 -0.27 -9.10
C SER A 55 -10.64 -0.69 -8.57
N GLN A 56 -11.59 0.25 -8.53
CA GLN A 56 -12.97 -0.04 -8.09
C GLN A 56 -13.65 -1.17 -8.87
N GLN A 57 -13.30 -1.32 -10.16
CA GLN A 57 -13.89 -2.34 -11.03
C GLN A 57 -13.25 -3.72 -10.83
N GLN A 58 -11.94 -3.77 -10.60
CA GLN A 58 -11.19 -5.03 -10.59
C GLN A 58 -10.80 -5.52 -9.21
N GLY A 59 -10.87 -4.69 -8.18
CA GLY A 59 -10.31 -5.00 -6.87
C GLY A 59 -8.78 -4.88 -6.87
N VAL A 60 -8.13 -5.77 -6.13
CA VAL A 60 -6.67 -5.85 -5.98
C VAL A 60 -6.08 -6.75 -7.06
N ILE A 61 -5.05 -6.26 -7.74
CA ILE A 61 -4.30 -6.98 -8.77
C ILE A 61 -2.87 -7.19 -8.26
N LEU A 62 -2.36 -8.42 -8.41
CA LEU A 62 -0.99 -8.81 -8.14
C LEU A 62 -0.34 -9.30 -9.43
N CYS A 63 0.79 -8.68 -9.78
CA CYS A 63 1.54 -8.99 -10.98
C CYS A 63 2.59 -10.06 -10.68
N HIS A 64 2.24 -11.34 -10.84
CA HIS A 64 3.12 -12.43 -10.39
C HIS A 64 4.49 -12.41 -11.09
N ASP A 65 4.55 -11.91 -12.33
CA ASP A 65 5.77 -11.77 -13.12
C ASP A 65 6.72 -10.68 -12.60
N GLN A 66 6.25 -9.81 -11.72
CA GLN A 66 7.04 -8.72 -11.11
C GLN A 66 7.38 -8.96 -9.63
N LEU A 67 6.68 -9.90 -8.97
CA LEU A 67 6.90 -10.27 -7.57
C LEU A 67 8.04 -11.30 -7.43
N GLN A 68 8.89 -11.13 -6.41
CA GLN A 68 10.09 -11.95 -6.22
C GLN A 68 10.11 -12.75 -4.91
N THR A 69 9.44 -12.28 -3.85
CA THR A 69 9.50 -12.90 -2.52
C THR A 69 8.11 -12.97 -1.85
N PRO A 70 7.90 -13.93 -0.92
CA PRO A 70 6.69 -13.98 -0.08
C PRO A 70 6.34 -12.66 0.60
N SER A 71 7.35 -12.00 1.19
CA SER A 71 7.18 -10.68 1.82
C SER A 71 6.71 -9.61 0.83
N GLN A 72 7.17 -9.65 -0.43
CA GLN A 72 6.66 -8.75 -1.47
C GLN A 72 5.22 -9.06 -1.85
N VAL A 73 4.80 -10.33 -1.88
CA VAL A 73 3.39 -10.70 -2.11
C VAL A 73 2.52 -10.11 -1.00
N ALA A 74 2.87 -10.35 0.27
CA ALA A 74 2.11 -9.86 1.41
C ALA A 74 2.03 -8.32 1.46
N SER A 75 3.17 -7.64 1.30
CA SER A 75 3.23 -6.17 1.32
C SER A 75 2.50 -5.53 0.14
N THR A 76 2.66 -6.06 -1.08
CA THR A 76 1.93 -5.56 -2.26
C THR A 76 0.43 -5.76 -2.11
N ALA A 77 -0.01 -6.95 -1.70
CA ALA A 77 -1.43 -7.22 -1.50
C ALA A 77 -2.04 -6.28 -0.46
N LEU A 78 -1.31 -6.00 0.62
CA LEU A 78 -1.76 -5.09 1.66
C LEU A 78 -1.75 -3.62 1.23
N HIS A 79 -0.75 -3.21 0.44
CA HIS A 79 -0.66 -1.86 -0.15
C HIS A 79 -1.88 -1.58 -1.02
N GLU A 80 -2.17 -2.47 -1.96
CA GLU A 80 -3.33 -2.31 -2.86
C GLU A 80 -4.67 -2.44 -2.11
N LEU A 81 -4.74 -3.28 -1.07
CA LEU A 81 -5.94 -3.39 -0.25
C LEU A 81 -6.17 -2.12 0.60
N LEU A 82 -5.10 -1.43 1.02
CA LEU A 82 -5.22 -0.14 1.70
C LEU A 82 -5.76 0.93 0.75
N HIS A 83 -5.37 0.95 -0.52
CA HIS A 83 -6.03 1.80 -1.52
C HIS A 83 -7.52 1.51 -1.62
N ALA A 84 -7.90 0.24 -1.60
CA ALA A 84 -9.30 -0.16 -1.61
C ALA A 84 -10.08 0.28 -0.37
N TYR A 85 -9.46 0.14 0.82
CA TYR A 85 -10.04 0.61 2.08
C TYR A 85 -10.20 2.14 2.08
N ASP A 86 -9.22 2.86 1.56
CA ASP A 86 -9.20 4.33 1.49
C ASP A 86 -10.26 4.87 0.55
N ASP A 87 -10.42 4.23 -0.61
CA ASP A 87 -11.48 4.51 -1.56
C ASP A 87 -12.86 4.28 -0.93
N CYS A 88 -13.05 3.13 -0.29
CA CYS A 88 -14.32 2.79 0.33
C CYS A 88 -14.70 3.76 1.47
N ARG A 89 -13.77 4.04 2.38
CA ARG A 89 -14.05 4.86 3.57
C ARG A 89 -14.23 6.35 3.25
N ALA A 90 -13.82 6.79 2.05
CA ALA A 90 -14.10 8.15 1.57
C ALA A 90 -15.60 8.40 1.31
N GLY A 91 -16.41 7.35 1.26
CA GLY A 91 -17.87 7.43 1.23
C GLY A 91 -18.46 7.43 -0.18
N ALA A 92 -19.63 8.05 -0.33
CA ALA A 92 -20.37 8.05 -1.60
C ALA A 92 -19.60 8.85 -2.67
N GLY A 93 -18.94 8.14 -3.57
CA GLY A 93 -18.10 8.72 -4.63
C GLY A 93 -16.70 8.12 -4.70
N GLY A 94 -16.25 7.42 -3.66
CA GLY A 94 -14.88 6.91 -3.57
C GLY A 94 -13.87 8.02 -3.29
N LEU A 95 -12.59 7.67 -3.31
CA LEU A 95 -11.51 8.66 -3.23
C LEU A 95 -11.41 9.40 -4.56
N ASP A 96 -11.20 10.71 -4.52
CA ASP A 96 -10.86 11.46 -5.74
C ASP A 96 -9.40 11.19 -6.12
N TRP A 97 -9.18 10.18 -6.96
CA TRP A 97 -7.85 9.81 -7.45
C TRP A 97 -7.25 10.85 -8.41
N ALA A 98 -8.01 11.84 -8.89
CA ALA A 98 -7.48 12.93 -9.70
C ALA A 98 -6.92 14.07 -8.84
N ASP A 99 -7.39 14.21 -7.59
CA ASP A 99 -6.82 15.16 -6.64
C ASP A 99 -5.47 14.65 -6.10
N CYS A 100 -4.41 15.42 -6.38
CA CYS A 100 -3.05 15.00 -6.03
C CYS A 100 -2.83 14.86 -4.52
N GLN A 101 -3.53 15.61 -3.67
CA GLN A 101 -3.38 15.50 -2.21
C GLN A 101 -4.13 14.28 -1.66
N ALA A 102 -5.31 13.97 -2.19
CA ALA A 102 -6.07 12.77 -1.86
C ALA A 102 -5.30 11.51 -2.28
N HIS A 103 -4.82 11.47 -3.52
CA HIS A 103 -3.98 10.39 -4.02
C HIS A 103 -2.68 10.25 -3.20
N ALA A 104 -1.98 11.36 -2.93
CA ALA A 104 -0.78 11.34 -2.09
C ALA A 104 -1.04 10.81 -0.68
N CYS A 105 -2.19 11.12 -0.08
CA CYS A 105 -2.54 10.62 1.25
C CYS A 105 -2.74 9.10 1.26
N ALA A 106 -3.42 8.56 0.23
CA ALA A 106 -3.62 7.12 0.08
C ALA A 106 -2.28 6.40 -0.12
N GLU A 107 -1.38 6.96 -0.92
CA GLU A 107 -0.02 6.42 -1.14
C GLU A 107 0.86 6.47 0.11
N VAL A 108 0.79 7.58 0.88
CA VAL A 108 1.50 7.69 2.16
C VAL A 108 1.02 6.60 3.14
N ARG A 109 -0.28 6.36 3.23
CA ARG A 109 -0.84 5.36 4.14
C ARG A 109 -0.52 3.94 3.71
N ALA A 110 -0.67 3.63 2.42
CA ALA A 110 -0.33 2.34 1.87
C ALA A 110 1.15 2.00 2.13
N ALA A 111 2.08 2.90 1.77
CA ALA A 111 3.51 2.70 1.99
C ALA A 111 3.90 2.60 3.48
N ALA A 112 3.21 3.32 4.37
CA ALA A 112 3.50 3.33 5.80
C ALA A 112 2.99 2.07 6.53
N LEU A 113 1.88 1.48 6.08
CA LEU A 113 1.19 0.42 6.82
C LEU A 113 1.40 -0.98 6.22
N SER A 114 1.74 -1.08 4.92
CA SER A 114 1.82 -2.35 4.20
C SER A 114 3.06 -3.21 4.52
N GLY A 115 4.13 -2.60 5.05
CA GLY A 115 5.46 -3.20 5.15
C GLY A 115 6.37 -2.90 3.95
N ASP A 116 5.89 -2.13 2.96
CA ASP A 116 6.66 -1.66 1.79
C ASP A 116 7.95 -0.92 2.16
N CYS A 117 7.95 -0.30 3.33
CA CYS A 117 9.02 0.51 3.90
C CYS A 117 9.65 -0.11 5.15
N ASP A 118 9.57 -1.43 5.29
CA ASP A 118 10.29 -2.17 6.32
C ASP A 118 11.80 -2.12 6.09
N LEU A 119 12.57 -2.13 7.18
CA LEU A 119 14.02 -1.95 7.13
C LEU A 119 14.72 -2.98 6.22
N GLN A 120 14.27 -4.23 6.23
CA GLN A 120 14.82 -5.28 5.37
C GLN A 120 14.64 -4.95 3.88
N GLN A 121 13.48 -4.37 3.52
CA GLN A 121 13.22 -3.93 2.14
C GLN A 121 14.14 -2.77 1.77
N GLU A 122 14.36 -1.81 2.66
CA GLU A 122 15.25 -0.67 2.40
C GLU A 122 16.74 -1.06 2.38
N ILE A 123 17.16 -2.06 3.16
CA ILE A 123 18.50 -2.66 3.06
C ILE A 123 18.68 -3.33 1.69
N TRP A 124 17.72 -4.16 1.28
CA TRP A 124 17.77 -4.85 -0.02
C TRP A 124 17.76 -3.85 -1.20
N ARG A 125 17.06 -2.73 -1.05
CA ARG A 125 17.05 -1.63 -2.02
C ARG A 125 18.29 -0.71 -1.96
N GLY A 126 19.22 -0.95 -1.02
CA GLY A 126 20.45 -0.17 -0.83
C GLY A 126 20.20 1.28 -0.41
N LYS A 127 19.13 1.55 0.35
CA LYS A 127 18.69 2.91 0.73
C LYS A 127 18.98 3.28 2.18
N VAL A 128 19.58 2.39 2.95
CA VAL A 128 20.01 2.67 4.33
C VAL A 128 21.42 3.26 4.30
N GLU A 129 21.56 4.55 4.62
CA GLU A 129 22.87 5.18 4.82
C GLU A 129 23.48 4.71 6.15
N VAL A 130 24.49 3.84 6.08
CA VAL A 130 25.22 3.34 7.27
C VAL A 130 26.09 4.43 7.92
N THR A 131 26.35 5.53 7.20
CA THR A 131 27.31 6.57 7.58
C THR A 131 26.74 7.70 8.45
N ARG A 132 25.42 7.75 8.66
CA ARG A 132 24.77 8.72 9.57
C ARG A 132 23.95 8.00 10.63
N PRO A 133 24.03 8.41 11.91
CA PRO A 133 23.08 7.97 12.91
C PRO A 133 21.69 8.49 12.52
N SER A 134 20.87 7.60 11.95
CA SER A 134 19.47 7.87 11.61
C SER A 134 18.61 6.93 12.44
N THR A 135 17.52 7.43 13.03
CA THR A 135 16.59 6.55 13.73
C THR A 135 15.80 5.73 12.72
N TRP A 136 15.27 4.58 13.13
CA TRP A 136 14.37 3.78 12.29
C TRP A 136 13.18 4.62 11.79
N PHE A 137 12.66 5.52 12.64
CA PHE A 137 11.57 6.41 12.29
C PHE A 137 11.92 7.32 11.11
N ASP A 138 13.14 7.89 11.10
CA ASP A 138 13.62 8.74 10.01
C ASP A 138 13.76 7.97 8.70
N VAL A 139 14.28 6.73 8.77
CA VAL A 139 14.44 5.86 7.59
C VAL A 139 13.07 5.51 7.01
N HIS A 140 12.12 5.12 7.86
CA HIS A 140 10.78 4.78 7.46
C HIS A 140 10.05 5.97 6.81
N ALA A 141 10.06 7.14 7.46
CA ALA A 141 9.43 8.36 6.91
C ALA A 141 10.03 8.77 5.55
N LYS A 142 11.36 8.67 5.39
CA LYS A 142 12.02 8.92 4.09
C LYS A 142 11.61 7.92 3.03
N CYS A 143 11.49 6.63 3.37
CA CYS A 143 10.99 5.62 2.44
C CYS A 143 9.55 5.92 2.01
N VAL A 144 8.67 6.22 2.96
CA VAL A 144 7.25 6.54 2.71
C VAL A 144 7.13 7.75 1.78
N ALA A 145 7.82 8.84 2.09
CA ALA A 145 7.82 10.04 1.25
C ALA A 145 8.28 9.74 -0.19
N ARG A 146 9.35 8.95 -0.34
CA ARG A 146 9.91 8.57 -1.64
C ARG A 146 8.96 7.69 -2.44
N ARG A 147 8.39 6.65 -1.83
CA ARG A 147 7.46 5.72 -2.48
C ARG A 147 6.20 6.44 -2.92
N ALA A 148 5.60 7.23 -2.03
CA ALA A 148 4.40 7.98 -2.34
C ALA A 148 4.65 9.00 -3.47
N THR A 149 5.78 9.72 -3.44
CA THR A 149 6.11 10.68 -4.50
C THR A 149 6.24 9.99 -5.86
N LEU A 150 6.92 8.85 -5.94
CA LEU A 150 7.07 8.09 -7.18
C LEU A 150 5.72 7.60 -7.72
N SER A 151 4.81 7.15 -6.86
CA SER A 151 3.48 6.69 -7.30
C SER A 151 2.62 7.85 -7.80
N VAL A 152 2.56 8.96 -7.04
CA VAL A 152 1.79 10.14 -7.43
C VAL A 152 2.28 10.75 -8.74
N GLN A 153 3.60 10.73 -9.01
CA GLN A 153 4.16 11.20 -10.28
C GLN A 153 3.66 10.42 -11.51
N LEU A 154 3.21 9.17 -11.35
CA LEU A 154 2.66 8.38 -12.45
C LEU A 154 1.22 8.77 -12.79
N ASN A 155 0.54 9.53 -11.91
CA ASN A 155 -0.81 10.00 -12.16
C ASN A 155 -0.81 11.17 -13.16
N PRO A 156 -1.52 11.07 -14.30
CA PRO A 156 -1.57 12.12 -15.32
C PRO A 156 -1.96 13.52 -14.81
N ASN A 157 -2.73 13.61 -13.72
CA ASN A 157 -3.16 14.88 -13.13
C ASN A 157 -2.07 15.54 -12.26
N CYS A 158 -0.98 14.83 -11.96
CA CYS A 158 0.05 15.24 -11.01
C CYS A 158 1.48 15.20 -11.60
N GLN A 159 1.60 15.15 -12.94
CA GLN A 159 2.88 14.99 -13.64
C GLN A 159 3.73 16.26 -13.71
N GLU A 160 3.14 17.43 -13.46
CA GLU A 160 3.89 18.69 -13.44
C GLU A 160 5.01 18.63 -12.39
N GLU A 161 6.19 19.16 -12.76
CA GLU A 161 7.39 19.09 -11.95
C GLU A 161 7.14 19.68 -10.55
N GLY A 162 7.46 18.90 -9.52
CA GLY A 162 7.30 19.32 -8.13
C GLY A 162 5.89 19.17 -7.54
N VAL A 163 4.83 18.98 -8.34
CA VAL A 163 3.46 18.85 -7.83
C VAL A 163 3.30 17.63 -6.93
N ALA A 164 3.76 16.46 -7.39
CA ALA A 164 3.68 15.23 -6.60
C ALA A 164 4.47 15.33 -5.27
N ALA A 165 5.70 15.86 -5.33
CA ALA A 165 6.54 16.02 -4.14
C ALA A 165 5.91 16.98 -3.13
N LYS A 166 5.33 18.08 -3.62
CA LYS A 166 4.59 19.04 -2.79
C LYS A 166 3.34 18.41 -2.17
N ALA A 167 2.54 17.71 -2.96
CA ALA A 167 1.32 17.05 -2.46
C ALA A 167 1.64 16.06 -1.34
N VAL A 168 2.70 15.25 -1.50
CA VAL A 168 3.18 14.35 -0.44
C VAL A 168 3.65 15.13 0.79
N ALA A 169 4.48 16.16 0.62
CA ALA A 169 4.97 16.97 1.75
C ALA A 169 3.83 17.64 2.55
N ASP A 170 2.80 18.11 1.86
CA ASP A 170 1.63 18.77 2.47
C ASP A 170 0.78 17.80 3.31
N VAL A 171 0.77 16.50 2.98
CA VAL A 171 -0.12 15.51 3.63
C VAL A 171 0.60 14.49 4.51
N ILE A 172 1.92 14.34 4.39
CA ILE A 172 2.66 13.22 4.98
C ILE A 172 2.46 13.10 6.51
N ALA A 173 2.49 14.22 7.23
CA ALA A 173 2.36 14.21 8.68
C ALA A 173 0.99 13.68 9.14
N ARG A 174 -0.10 14.18 8.56
CA ARG A 174 -1.47 13.74 8.90
C ARG A 174 -1.75 12.31 8.43
N CYS A 175 -1.27 11.94 7.25
CA CYS A 175 -1.59 10.64 6.65
C CYS A 175 -0.76 9.52 7.28
N MET A 176 0.48 9.78 7.70
CA MET A 176 1.25 8.80 8.49
C MET A 176 0.69 8.59 9.89
N ALA A 177 0.02 9.58 10.48
CA ALA A 177 -0.61 9.46 11.80
C ALA A 177 -1.88 8.60 11.76
N ASP A 178 -2.56 8.52 10.62
CA ASP A 178 -3.73 7.67 10.44
C ASP A 178 -3.33 6.19 10.28
N LYS A 179 -3.65 5.40 11.31
CA LYS A 179 -3.32 3.97 11.39
C LYS A 179 -4.47 3.07 10.96
N ALA A 180 -5.64 3.61 10.63
CA ALA A 180 -6.78 2.79 10.24
C ALA A 180 -6.45 1.95 8.99
N PRO A 181 -6.93 0.70 8.90
CA PRO A 181 -7.82 0.03 9.86
C PRO A 181 -7.10 -0.64 11.04
N PHE A 182 -5.78 -0.52 11.15
CA PHE A 182 -4.97 -1.18 12.17
C PHE A 182 -4.87 -0.32 13.42
N VAL A 183 -5.83 -0.48 14.33
CA VAL A 183 -5.67 0.01 15.71
C VAL A 183 -5.27 -1.19 16.57
N GLN A 184 -4.16 -1.07 17.30
CA GLN A 184 -3.76 -2.08 18.27
C GLN A 184 -4.87 -2.26 19.31
N PRO A 185 -5.04 -3.45 19.92
CA PRO A 185 -5.87 -3.57 21.12
C PRO A 185 -5.43 -2.49 22.12
N SER A 186 -6.40 -1.82 22.75
CA SER A 186 -6.12 -0.92 23.87
C SER A 186 -5.20 -1.65 24.85
N PRO A 187 -4.16 -1.02 25.41
CA PRO A 187 -3.48 -1.61 26.56
C PRO A 187 -4.59 -1.89 27.59
N SER A 188 -4.79 -3.16 27.91
CA SER A 188 -5.82 -3.62 28.82
C SER A 188 -5.81 -2.79 30.11
N GLU A 189 -7.00 -2.36 30.54
CA GLU A 189 -7.27 -1.86 31.89
C GLU A 189 -6.74 -2.81 32.98
#